data_AF-A0A7C1PDP7-F1
#
_entry.id   AF-A0A7C1PDP7-F1
#
_cell.length_a   1.000
_cell.length_b   1.000
_cell.length_c   1.000
_cell.angle_alpha   90.00
_cell.angle_beta   90.00
_cell.angle_gamma   90.00
#
_symmetry.space_group_name_H-M   'P 1'
#
loop_
_entity.id
_entity.type
_entity.pdbx_description
1 polymer ?
#
loop_
_entity_poly.entity_id
_entity_poly.type
_entity_poly.pdbx_seq_one_letter_code
_entity_poly.pdbx_strand_id
1 'polypeptide(L)'
;MPTVYYPEDLTDLERTYLGVLATGIVPARLAGDPWLRMDYITAVCLALQEGKSQTAYLVGEGPEITPAFRQALTEAALALDAKGIISAGTPLSEQVLSTDPELVRPRPPPVIDFDQHPRIFDRFLAQRCMETLFQHPAVYPFLMGKYQDSADVWGRLYRQGYGRWR
;
A
#
# COMPACT_ATOMS: atom_id res chain seq x y z
N MET A 1 0.81 -27.00 5.17
CA MET A 1 -0.46 -26.25 5.06
C MET A 1 -0.10 -24.78 4.95
N PRO A 2 -0.76 -23.98 4.10
CA PRO A 2 -0.53 -22.54 4.10
C PRO A 2 -0.85 -21.99 5.49
N THR A 3 0.07 -21.20 6.05
CA THR A 3 -0.14 -20.49 7.32
C THR A 3 -1.30 -19.53 7.15
N VAL A 4 -2.30 -19.62 8.03
CA VAL A 4 -3.42 -18.68 8.07
C VAL A 4 -3.03 -17.55 9.01
N TYR A 5 -3.08 -16.30 8.53
CA TYR A 5 -2.79 -15.11 9.32
C TYR A 5 -4.08 -14.40 9.72
N TYR A 6 -4.06 -13.78 10.90
CA TYR A 6 -5.10 -12.90 11.41
C TYR A 6 -4.55 -11.47 11.60
N PRO A 7 -5.40 -10.43 11.71
CA PRO A 7 -4.92 -9.06 11.91
C PRO A 7 -4.01 -8.90 13.13
N GLU A 8 -4.21 -9.68 14.19
CA GLU A 8 -3.37 -9.71 15.40
C GLU A 8 -1.94 -10.25 15.16
N ASP A 9 -1.70 -10.98 14.06
CA ASP A 9 -0.37 -11.47 13.68
C ASP A 9 0.45 -10.42 12.91
N LEU A 10 -0.15 -9.27 12.61
CA LEU A 10 0.47 -8.18 11.85
C LEU A 10 0.79 -7.00 12.79
N THR A 11 1.90 -6.33 12.51
CA THR A 11 2.22 -5.03 13.12
C THR A 11 1.17 -3.97 12.74
N ASP A 12 1.10 -2.88 13.51
CA ASP A 12 0.18 -1.78 13.21
C ASP A 12 0.39 -1.24 11.78
N LEU A 13 1.64 -1.02 11.38
CA LEU A 13 1.95 -0.53 10.03
C LEU A 13 1.57 -1.52 8.93
N GLU A 14 1.79 -2.82 9.12
CA GLU A 14 1.35 -3.85 8.18
C GLU A 14 -0.18 -3.89 8.05
N ARG A 15 -0.90 -3.85 9.18
CA ARG A 15 -2.37 -3.78 9.18
C ARG A 15 -2.88 -2.54 8.47
N THR A 16 -2.30 -1.37 8.77
CA THR A 16 -2.73 -0.10 8.18
C THR A 16 -2.47 -0.10 6.68
N TYR A 17 -1.28 -0.51 6.24
CA TYR A 17 -0.96 -0.58 4.82
C TYR A 17 -1.87 -1.56 4.08
N LEU A 18 -2.03 -2.78 4.60
CA LEU A 18 -2.89 -3.80 3.98
C LEU A 18 -4.37 -3.37 3.93
N GLY A 19 -4.85 -2.72 4.99
CA GLY A 19 -6.20 -2.17 5.05
C GLY A 19 -6.42 -1.05 4.02
N VAL A 20 -5.44 -0.14 3.87
CA VAL A 20 -5.46 0.92 2.86
C VAL A 20 -5.52 0.33 1.45
N LEU A 21 -4.71 -0.71 1.16
CA LEU A 21 -4.73 -1.39 -0.14
C LEU A 21 -6.10 -2.01 -0.48
N ALA A 22 -6.86 -2.44 0.53
CA ALA A 22 -8.18 -3.05 0.37
C ALA A 22 -9.32 -2.04 0.18
N THR A 23 -9.09 -0.73 0.37
CA THR A 23 -10.13 0.32 0.24
C THR A 23 -10.71 0.47 -1.17
N GLY A 24 -10.02 -0.01 -2.20
CA GLY A 24 -10.43 0.17 -3.60
C GLY A 24 -10.20 1.58 -4.16
N ILE A 25 -9.47 2.44 -3.42
CA ILE A 25 -8.96 3.72 -3.93
C ILE A 25 -8.14 3.47 -5.19
N VAL A 26 -8.24 4.35 -6.18
CA VAL A 26 -7.51 4.23 -7.44
C VAL A 26 -6.00 4.45 -7.19
N PRO A 27 -5.11 3.68 -7.84
CA PRO A 27 -3.68 3.93 -7.74
C PRO A 27 -3.32 5.34 -8.20
N ALA A 28 -2.44 6.03 -7.47
CA ALA A 28 -1.99 7.39 -7.78
C ALA A 28 -1.50 7.54 -9.23
N ARG A 29 -0.80 6.54 -9.76
CA ARG A 29 -0.33 6.54 -11.16
C ARG A 29 -1.46 6.63 -12.16
N LEU A 30 -2.57 5.92 -11.91
CA LEU A 30 -3.74 5.95 -12.79
C LEU A 30 -4.54 7.23 -12.61
N ALA A 31 -4.57 7.80 -11.40
CA ALA A 31 -5.23 9.08 -11.15
C ALA A 31 -4.45 10.30 -11.65
N GLY A 32 -3.13 10.19 -11.74
CA GLY A 32 -2.24 11.34 -11.89
C GLY A 32 -2.25 12.26 -10.67
N ASP A 33 -2.57 11.72 -9.49
CA ASP A 33 -2.72 12.48 -8.24
C ASP A 33 -1.83 11.91 -7.11
N PRO A 34 -0.78 12.63 -6.69
CA PRO A 34 0.09 12.22 -5.59
C PRO A 34 -0.62 12.06 -4.24
N TRP A 35 -1.77 12.71 -4.02
CA TRP A 35 -2.55 12.58 -2.78
C TRP A 35 -3.29 11.24 -2.66
N LEU A 36 -3.26 10.43 -3.72
CA LEU A 36 -3.78 9.07 -3.74
C LEU A 36 -2.66 8.02 -3.64
N ARG A 37 -1.41 8.42 -3.36
CA ARG A 37 -0.31 7.46 -3.17
C ARG A 37 -0.54 6.64 -1.91
N MET A 38 -0.27 5.33 -2.00
CA MET A 38 -0.58 4.42 -0.90
C MET A 38 0.27 4.70 0.35
N ASP A 39 1.49 5.20 0.16
CA ASP A 39 2.38 5.56 1.27
C ASP A 39 1.88 6.79 2.03
N TYR A 40 1.41 7.83 1.32
CA TYR A 40 0.75 8.99 1.91
C TYR A 40 -0.50 8.60 2.70
N ILE A 41 -1.43 7.84 2.09
CA ILE A 41 -2.68 7.46 2.76
C ILE A 41 -2.38 6.61 4.00
N THR A 42 -1.42 5.69 3.91
CA THR A 42 -0.98 4.86 5.04
C THR A 42 -0.37 5.68 6.16
N ALA A 43 0.48 6.66 5.83
CA ALA A 43 1.10 7.58 6.79
C ALA A 43 0.03 8.34 7.59
N VAL A 44 -0.94 8.94 6.90
CA VAL A 44 -2.01 9.71 7.56
C VAL A 44 -2.89 8.79 8.40
N CYS A 45 -3.27 7.61 7.90
CA CYS A 45 -4.07 6.66 8.67
C CYS A 45 -3.36 6.22 9.95
N LEU A 46 -2.08 5.85 9.87
CA LEU A 46 -1.33 5.43 11.06
C LEU A 46 -1.21 6.58 12.06
N ALA A 47 -0.89 7.80 11.60
CA ALA A 47 -0.80 8.95 12.49
C ALA A 47 -2.13 9.20 13.24
N LEU A 48 -3.26 9.10 12.54
CA LEU A 48 -4.59 9.27 13.12
C LEU A 48 -4.94 8.16 14.12
N GLN A 49 -4.55 6.90 13.86
CA GLN A 49 -4.74 5.78 14.80
C GLN A 49 -3.94 5.98 16.09
N GLU A 50 -2.76 6.59 15.99
CA GLU A 50 -1.89 6.89 17.14
C GLU A 50 -2.27 8.19 17.86
N GLY A 51 -3.35 8.87 17.45
CA GLY A 51 -3.77 10.15 18.03
C GLY A 51 -2.82 11.32 17.73
N LYS A 52 -2.00 11.22 16.69
CA LYS A 52 -1.07 12.25 16.24
C LYS A 52 -1.70 13.15 15.16
N SER A 53 -1.02 14.26 14.85
CA SER A 53 -1.35 15.08 13.68
C SER A 53 -1.22 14.27 12.39
N GLN A 54 -2.09 14.54 11.40
CA GLN A 54 -2.03 13.92 10.07
C GLN A 54 -0.66 14.10 9.38
N THR A 55 0.06 15.16 9.73
CA THR A 55 1.38 15.49 9.18
C THR A 55 2.55 14.82 9.90
N ALA A 56 2.30 13.99 10.93
CA ALA A 56 3.36 13.43 11.78
C ALA A 56 4.42 12.60 11.02
N TYR A 57 4.02 12.01 9.91
CA TYR A 57 4.90 11.18 9.06
C TYR A 57 5.19 11.82 7.69
N LEU A 58 4.81 13.09 7.50
CA LEU A 58 4.95 13.82 6.24
C LEU A 58 6.11 14.82 6.28
N VAL A 59 6.65 15.13 5.10
CA VAL A 59 7.59 16.24 4.89
C VAL A 59 6.77 17.50 4.67
N GLY A 60 6.52 18.24 5.75
CA GLY A 60 5.71 19.46 5.72
C GLY A 60 4.22 19.15 5.51
N GLU A 61 3.56 19.93 4.65
CA GLU A 61 2.11 19.82 4.40
C GLU A 61 1.76 19.05 3.12
N GLY A 62 2.76 18.63 2.34
CA GLY A 62 2.54 17.91 1.08
C GLY A 62 2.31 16.40 1.25
N PRO A 63 2.07 15.66 0.15
CA PRO A 63 1.85 14.22 0.18
C PRO A 63 3.14 13.41 0.39
N GLU A 64 4.30 14.07 0.43
CA GLU A 64 5.58 13.38 0.60
C GLU A 64 5.76 12.89 2.04
N ILE A 65 6.11 11.61 2.19
CA ILE A 65 6.39 11.00 3.49
C ILE A 65 7.85 11.18 3.91
N THR A 66 8.11 11.17 5.21
CA THR A 66 9.47 11.24 5.75
C THR A 66 10.31 10.03 5.31
N PRO A 67 11.64 10.16 5.16
CA PRO A 67 12.52 9.04 4.80
C PRO A 67 12.45 7.88 5.80
N ALA A 68 12.32 8.18 7.10
CA ALA A 68 12.19 7.18 8.14
C ALA A 68 10.89 6.37 8.00
N PHE A 69 9.75 7.04 7.74
CA PHE A 69 8.50 6.35 7.50
C PHE A 69 8.54 5.53 6.20
N ARG A 70 9.18 6.05 5.15
CA ARG A 70 9.36 5.33 3.87
C ARG A 70 10.11 4.02 4.06
N GLN A 71 11.18 4.05 4.85
CA GLN A 71 11.93 2.84 5.17
C GLN A 71 11.05 1.83 5.93
N ALA A 72 10.39 2.26 7.01
CA ALA A 72 9.51 1.40 7.79
C ALA A 72 8.37 0.78 6.95
N LEU A 73 7.76 1.56 6.06
CA LEU A 73 6.69 1.07 5.17
C LEU A 73 7.23 0.09 4.12
N THR A 74 8.44 0.33 3.61
CA THR A 74 9.11 -0.62 2.70
C THR A 74 9.34 -1.96 3.39
N GLU A 75 9.83 -1.94 4.64
CA GLU A 75 10.03 -3.14 5.45
C GLU A 75 8.71 -3.87 5.72
N ALA A 76 7.63 -3.14 6.06
CA ALA A 76 6.30 -3.72 6.25
C ALA A 76 5.75 -4.36 4.96
N ALA A 77 5.91 -3.70 3.80
CA ALA A 77 5.48 -4.26 2.52
C ALA A 77 6.23 -5.56 2.17
N LEU A 78 7.55 -5.59 2.38
CA LEU A 78 8.36 -6.79 2.17
C LEU A 78 8.02 -7.90 3.16
N ALA A 79 7.67 -7.55 4.41
CA ALA A 79 7.24 -8.53 5.40
C ALA A 79 5.88 -9.15 5.04
N LEU A 80 4.94 -8.40 4.46
CA LEU A 80 3.68 -8.93 3.93
C LEU A 80 3.88 -9.82 2.69
N ASP A 81 4.83 -9.47 1.82
CA ASP A 81 5.22 -10.30 0.67
C ASP A 81 5.85 -11.63 1.11
N ALA A 82 6.77 -11.59 2.08
CA ALA A 82 7.37 -12.78 2.66
C ALA A 82 6.34 -13.71 3.34
N LYS A 83 5.24 -13.12 3.87
CA LYS A 83 4.08 -13.87 4.40
C LYS A 83 3.18 -14.43 3.29
N GLY A 84 3.39 -14.06 2.03
CA GLY A 84 2.57 -14.46 0.88
C GLY A 84 1.22 -13.73 0.79
N ILE A 85 1.08 -12.59 1.48
CA ILE A 85 -0.18 -11.84 1.58
C ILE A 85 -0.37 -10.90 0.39
N ILE A 86 0.71 -10.27 -0.07
CA ILE A 86 0.74 -9.40 -1.25
C ILE A 86 1.90 -9.79 -2.18
N SER A 87 1.96 -9.21 -3.38
CA SER A 87 3.15 -9.23 -4.25
C SER A 87 3.89 -7.88 -4.17
N ALA A 88 4.84 -7.75 -3.25
CA ALA A 88 5.64 -6.53 -3.12
C ALA A 88 6.87 -6.61 -4.03
N GLY A 89 7.06 -5.60 -4.89
CA GLY A 89 8.21 -5.55 -5.81
C GLY A 89 8.16 -6.56 -6.96
N THR A 90 9.26 -6.68 -7.70
CA THR A 90 9.40 -7.62 -8.82
C THR A 90 9.62 -9.04 -8.29
N PRO A 91 8.86 -10.07 -8.75
CA PRO A 91 8.96 -11.43 -8.21
C PRO A 91 10.38 -12.00 -8.31
N LEU A 92 10.80 -12.76 -7.29
CA LEU A 92 12.08 -13.47 -7.22
C LEU A 92 12.33 -14.40 -8.42
N SER A 93 11.29 -14.88 -9.09
CA SER A 93 11.39 -15.85 -10.21
C SER A 93 12.01 -15.28 -11.48
N GLU A 94 12.02 -13.95 -11.68
CA GLU A 94 12.74 -13.31 -12.79
C GLU A 94 14.21 -13.00 -12.43
N GLN A 95 14.67 -13.43 -11.24
CA GLN A 95 15.96 -13.04 -10.68
C GLN A 95 17.05 -14.12 -10.76
N VAL A 96 16.74 -15.33 -11.26
CA VAL A 96 17.66 -16.49 -11.26
C VAL A 96 18.17 -16.87 -12.67
N LEU A 97 18.50 -15.88 -13.51
CA LEU A 97 19.07 -16.14 -14.85
C LEU A 97 20.44 -15.49 -15.10
N SER A 98 21.25 -15.30 -14.06
CA SER A 98 22.67 -15.01 -14.24
C SER A 98 23.51 -16.04 -13.50
N THR A 99 24.05 -17.00 -14.27
CA THR A 99 25.00 -18.03 -13.82
C THR A 99 26.45 -17.54 -13.86
N ASP A 100 26.69 -16.22 -13.91
CA ASP A 100 28.03 -15.66 -14.03
C ASP A 100 28.58 -15.21 -12.67
N PRO A 101 29.56 -15.94 -12.08
CA PRO A 101 30.12 -15.64 -10.77
C PRO A 101 30.91 -14.33 -10.70
N GLU A 102 31.32 -13.73 -11.82
CA GLU A 102 32.04 -12.43 -11.84
C GLU A 102 31.10 -11.20 -11.92
N LEU A 103 29.81 -11.41 -12.18
CA LEU A 103 28.78 -10.36 -12.27
C LEU A 103 27.91 -10.21 -11.03
N VAL A 104 28.29 -10.84 -9.91
CA VAL A 104 27.62 -10.69 -8.60
C VAL A 104 27.88 -9.30 -8.03
N ARG A 105 27.37 -8.26 -8.68
CA ARG A 105 27.17 -6.97 -8.04
C ARG A 105 26.11 -7.17 -6.95
N PRO A 106 26.26 -6.58 -5.75
CA PRO A 106 25.17 -6.53 -4.79
C PRO A 106 23.96 -5.89 -5.50
N ARG A 107 22.91 -6.69 -5.72
CA ARG A 107 21.71 -6.26 -6.43
C ARG A 107 21.07 -5.13 -5.62
N PRO A 108 20.61 -4.04 -6.25
CA PRO A 108 19.87 -3.02 -5.52
C PRO A 108 18.64 -3.68 -4.87
N PRO A 109 18.28 -3.25 -3.65
CA PRO A 109 17.11 -3.78 -2.95
C PRO A 109 15.85 -3.60 -3.82
N PRO A 110 14.85 -4.50 -3.68
CA PRO A 110 13.58 -4.36 -4.37
C PRO A 110 13.00 -2.97 -4.07
N VAL A 111 12.71 -2.21 -5.14
CA VAL A 111 12.10 -0.88 -5.02
C VAL A 111 10.60 -1.07 -5.00
N ILE A 112 9.96 -0.69 -3.89
CA ILE A 112 8.49 -0.71 -3.77
C ILE A 112 7.93 0.56 -4.40
N ASP A 113 7.01 0.37 -5.33
CA ASP A 113 6.33 1.43 -6.06
C ASP A 113 4.94 1.67 -5.45
N PHE A 114 4.84 2.67 -4.57
CA PHE A 114 3.60 3.02 -3.87
C PHE A 114 2.60 3.81 -4.73
N ASP A 115 2.95 4.15 -5.98
CA ASP A 115 2.01 4.75 -6.92
C ASP A 115 1.11 3.71 -7.58
N GLN A 116 1.47 2.42 -7.44
CA GLN A 116 0.74 1.27 -7.91
C GLN A 116 0.23 0.42 -6.74
N HIS A 117 -0.78 -0.39 -7.02
CA HIS A 117 -1.27 -1.37 -6.04
C HIS A 117 -0.59 -2.72 -6.29
N PRO A 118 0.04 -3.32 -5.27
CA PRO A 118 0.46 -4.71 -5.37
C PRO A 118 -0.75 -5.62 -5.51
N ARG A 119 -0.54 -6.83 -6.03
CA ARG A 119 -1.59 -7.85 -6.01
C ARG A 119 -1.77 -8.31 -4.56
N ILE A 120 -3.02 -8.34 -4.10
CA ILE A 120 -3.40 -8.93 -2.81
C ILE A 120 -3.80 -10.39 -3.05
N PHE A 121 -3.12 -11.32 -2.36
CA PHE A 121 -3.42 -12.74 -2.39
C PHE A 121 -4.43 -13.12 -1.31
N ASP A 122 -4.22 -12.64 -0.07
CA ASP A 122 -5.17 -12.84 1.03
C ASP A 122 -6.14 -11.68 1.14
N ARG A 123 -7.23 -11.75 0.37
CA ARG A 123 -8.27 -10.71 0.35
C ARG A 123 -9.11 -10.68 1.62
N PHE A 124 -9.26 -11.81 2.30
CA PHE A 124 -10.05 -11.89 3.53
C PHE A 124 -9.32 -11.16 4.66
N LEU A 125 -8.02 -11.43 4.85
CA LEU A 125 -7.20 -10.71 5.82
C LEU A 125 -7.20 -9.21 5.53
N ALA A 126 -6.99 -8.83 4.26
CA ALA A 126 -6.96 -7.42 3.86
C ALA A 126 -8.29 -6.71 4.13
N GLN A 127 -9.43 -7.36 3.88
CA GLN A 127 -10.74 -6.83 4.21
C GLN A 127 -10.90 -6.63 5.73
N ARG A 128 -10.46 -7.57 6.58
CA ARG A 128 -10.54 -7.40 8.03
C ARG A 128 -9.67 -6.25 8.55
N CYS A 129 -8.48 -6.07 7.97
CA CYS A 129 -7.63 -4.91 8.27
C CYS A 129 -8.31 -3.60 7.86
N MET A 130 -8.94 -3.55 6.69
CA MET A 130 -9.70 -2.40 6.21
C MET A 130 -10.89 -2.08 7.13
N GLU A 131 -11.68 -3.07 7.53
CA GLU A 131 -12.81 -2.90 8.46
C GLU A 131 -12.34 -2.31 9.80
N THR A 132 -11.18 -2.74 10.28
CA THR A 132 -10.56 -2.18 11.51
C THR A 132 -10.21 -0.69 11.34
N LEU A 133 -9.71 -0.28 10.18
CA LEU A 133 -9.45 1.14 9.88
C LEU A 133 -10.74 1.97 9.88
N PHE A 134 -11.81 1.45 9.25
CA PHE A 134 -13.10 2.15 9.19
C PHE A 134 -13.82 2.23 10.54
N GLN A 135 -13.47 1.38 11.51
CA GLN A 135 -13.98 1.50 12.89
C GLN A 135 -13.31 2.64 13.66
N HIS A 136 -12.16 3.16 13.20
CA HIS A 136 -11.47 4.24 13.89
C HIS A 136 -12.06 5.62 13.53
N PRO A 137 -12.60 6.38 14.50
CA PRO A 137 -13.42 7.57 14.23
C PRO A 137 -12.64 8.71 13.56
N ALA A 138 -11.34 8.82 13.79
CA ALA A 138 -10.50 9.82 13.14
C ALA A 138 -10.07 9.42 11.71
N VAL A 139 -9.96 8.11 11.43
CA VAL A 139 -9.50 7.57 10.14
C VAL A 139 -10.65 7.50 9.15
N TYR A 140 -11.85 7.12 9.61
CA TYR A 140 -13.03 6.97 8.77
C TYR A 140 -13.31 8.20 7.89
N PRO A 141 -13.39 9.44 8.40
CA PRO A 141 -13.65 10.61 7.57
C PRO A 141 -12.57 10.85 6.52
N PHE A 142 -11.31 10.63 6.87
CA PHE A 142 -10.18 10.78 5.96
C PHE A 142 -10.24 9.77 4.80
N LEU A 143 -10.43 8.48 5.11
CA LEU A 143 -10.55 7.44 4.09
C LEU A 143 -11.79 7.63 3.21
N MET A 144 -12.91 8.05 3.78
CA MET A 144 -14.11 8.36 2.99
C MET A 144 -13.89 9.53 2.03
N GLY A 145 -13.15 10.57 2.44
CA GLY A 145 -12.74 11.65 1.55
C GLY A 145 -11.90 11.14 0.38
N LYS A 146 -10.90 10.29 0.65
CA LYS A 146 -10.05 9.71 -0.41
C LYS A 146 -10.80 8.74 -1.32
N TYR A 147 -11.75 8.00 -0.78
CA TYR A 147 -12.64 7.15 -1.56
C TYR A 147 -13.52 7.98 -2.51
N GLN A 148 -14.04 9.13 -2.06
CA GLN A 148 -14.79 10.07 -2.90
C GLN A 148 -13.91 10.69 -4.00
N ASP A 149 -12.71 11.18 -3.66
CA ASP A 149 -11.71 11.68 -4.63
C ASP A 149 -11.45 10.63 -5.74
N SER A 150 -11.34 9.36 -5.33
CA SER A 150 -11.12 8.24 -6.22
C SER A 150 -12.33 7.87 -7.10
N ALA A 151 -13.57 8.06 -6.61
CA ALA A 151 -14.77 7.65 -7.33
C ALA A 151 -14.95 8.43 -8.64
N ASP A 152 -14.61 9.73 -8.62
CA ASP A 152 -14.65 10.58 -9.81
C ASP A 152 -13.64 10.13 -10.86
N VAL A 153 -12.45 9.71 -10.43
CA VAL A 153 -11.42 9.14 -11.31
C VAL A 153 -11.91 7.86 -11.95
N TRP A 154 -12.46 6.93 -11.14
CA TRP A 154 -13.04 5.69 -11.66
C TRP A 154 -14.15 5.95 -12.67
N GLY A 155 -15.04 6.89 -12.39
CA GLY A 155 -16.12 7.29 -13.32
C GLY A 155 -15.59 7.86 -14.64
N ARG A 156 -14.45 8.55 -14.64
CA ARG A 156 -13.78 8.98 -15.89
C ARG A 156 -13.15 7.79 -16.62
N LEU A 157 -12.42 6.92 -15.92
CA LEU A 157 -11.75 5.76 -16.49
C LEU A 157 -12.75 4.79 -17.15
N TYR A 158 -13.87 4.49 -16.47
CA TYR A 158 -14.92 3.64 -17.02
C TYR A 158 -15.55 4.23 -18.29
N ARG A 159 -15.79 5.55 -18.33
CA ARG A 159 -16.29 6.24 -19.53
C ARG A 159 -15.30 6.20 -20.70
N GLN A 160 -14.01 6.17 -20.40
CA GLN A 160 -12.92 6.06 -21.38
C GLN A 160 -12.63 4.60 -21.81
N GLY A 161 -13.39 3.62 -21.30
CA GLY A 161 -13.27 2.21 -21.69
C GLY A 161 -12.26 1.40 -20.88
N TYR A 162 -11.79 1.90 -19.74
CA TYR A 162 -11.04 1.10 -18.78
C TYR A 162 -11.87 -0.13 -18.36
N GLY A 163 -11.34 -1.34 -18.58
CA GLY A 163 -12.06 -2.61 -18.35
C GLY A 163 -12.69 -3.26 -19.60
N ARG A 164 -12.69 -2.61 -20.77
CA ARG A 164 -13.11 -3.25 -22.05
C ARG A 164 -12.07 -4.21 -22.66
N TRP A 165 -10.84 -4.22 -22.10
CA TRP A 165 -9.71 -5.02 -22.59
C TRP A 165 -9.12 -5.91 -21.48
N ARG A 166 -9.95 -6.42 -20.56
CA ARG A 166 -9.57 -7.49 -19.64
C ARG A 166 -10.23 -8.79 -20.03
#